data_AF-A0A357IFH2-F1
#
_entry.id   AF-A0A357IFH2-F1
#
_cell.length_a   1.000
_cell.length_b   1.000
_cell.length_c   1.000
_cell.angle_alpha   90.00
_cell.angle_beta   90.00
_cell.angle_gamma   90.00
#
_symmetry.space_group_name_H-M   'P 1'
#
loop_
_entity.id
_entity.type
_entity.pdbx_description
1 polymer ?
#
loop_
_entity_poly.entity_id
_entity_poly.type
_entity_poly.pdbx_seq_one_letter_code
_entity_poly.pdbx_strand_id
1 'polypeptide(L)'
;MDTIPLAQAGRYSGDPLTLAFAEKTSAVAGLRPQPVAPAESASLWARLAAEPPGAGKRLVYVHIPFCKTQCSYCGFYQNTTRAQHVAAYVARLLLELERARGLAACEAPFHAIYVGGGTPTDLTEAQIIQLGEAFHRYLPMCGDCEITFESRFSGLSDVKIQAVFDAGFNRVSLGVQTFDTTLRRRMSRIDDQAYLLDRLQRLAEADRAAIVIDLLYGLPWQTLEDWQRDLSTLLALPLDGADLYQLLLLPHTRMGKAVAAGGMPSPADTALKAQMFRAGVELLQQNHVSRLSVSHWGCTTRERNIYNHYAKAGTHMVPFGCGAGGRVQGHGVMLHRALPAYLAAVDAGQKPVVAMTRPHPAYRVHGVIAEGFDSGYLNLHDIQRRSGIDLAADAGPLLAAWERNGLVSRHAGFVTLTLAGQFWQVNLQQGLLDYLEEKTHHESDGGH
;
A
#
# COMPACT_ATOMS: atom_id res chain seq x y z
N MET A 1 37.07 -6.07 11.05
CA MET A 1 35.72 -5.48 10.85
C MET A 1 35.47 -5.53 9.36
N ASP A 2 34.86 -6.62 8.93
CA ASP A 2 34.51 -6.83 7.52
C ASP A 2 33.66 -5.65 7.05
N THR A 3 34.02 -5.12 5.89
CA THR A 3 33.35 -3.94 5.33
C THR A 3 31.92 -4.32 4.95
N ILE A 4 30.95 -3.77 5.67
CA ILE A 4 29.52 -3.93 5.36
C ILE A 4 29.29 -3.49 3.90
N PRO A 5 28.64 -4.31 3.06
CA PRO A 5 28.40 -3.96 1.66
C PRO A 5 27.70 -2.60 1.49
N LEU A 6 28.14 -1.82 0.49
CA LEU A 6 27.52 -0.52 0.18
C LEU A 6 26.04 -0.62 -0.18
N ALA A 7 25.61 -1.77 -0.72
CA ALA A 7 24.20 -2.04 -0.99
C ALA A 7 23.33 -2.06 0.29
N GLN A 8 23.93 -2.38 1.45
CA GLN A 8 23.27 -2.38 2.76
C GLN A 8 23.49 -1.06 3.52
N ALA A 9 24.74 -0.57 3.56
CA ALA A 9 25.13 0.58 4.39
C ALA A 9 24.91 1.95 3.71
N GLY A 10 24.82 1.98 2.38
CA GLY A 10 24.93 3.23 1.62
C GLY A 10 26.34 3.83 1.68
N ARG A 11 26.53 4.96 0.99
CA ARG A 11 27.80 5.70 0.90
C ARG A 11 27.74 6.99 1.72
N TYR A 12 28.87 7.35 2.33
CA TYR A 12 29.09 8.71 2.81
C TYR A 12 29.38 9.61 1.62
N SER A 13 28.54 10.62 1.38
CA SER A 13 28.57 11.42 0.14
C SER A 13 28.45 12.94 0.32
N GLY A 14 28.29 13.45 1.53
CA GLY A 14 27.96 14.87 1.79
C GLY A 14 26.53 15.27 1.37
N ASP A 15 25.93 14.56 0.41
CA ASP A 15 24.51 14.62 0.04
C ASP A 15 23.90 13.21 0.14
N PRO A 16 23.48 12.76 1.33
CA PRO A 16 22.91 11.44 1.50
C PRO A 16 21.52 11.30 0.85
N LEU A 17 20.83 12.40 0.60
CA LEU A 17 19.50 12.37 0.01
C LEU A 17 19.56 11.90 -1.45
N THR A 18 20.54 12.37 -2.22
CA THR A 18 20.65 12.02 -3.65
C THR A 18 21.70 10.95 -3.95
N LEU A 19 22.75 10.82 -3.12
CA LEU A 19 23.95 10.02 -3.45
C LEU A 19 24.22 8.83 -2.51
N ALA A 20 23.41 8.59 -1.47
CA ALA A 20 23.67 7.48 -0.54
C ALA A 20 23.61 6.11 -1.22
N PHE A 21 22.75 5.95 -2.23
CA PHE A 21 22.65 4.77 -3.07
C PHE A 21 22.60 5.16 -4.54
N ALA A 22 23.11 4.31 -5.43
CA ALA A 22 23.05 4.54 -6.87
C ALA A 22 21.61 4.47 -7.40
N GLU A 23 20.80 3.55 -6.87
CA GLU A 23 19.42 3.35 -7.28
C GLU A 23 18.56 2.76 -6.16
N LYS A 24 17.24 2.80 -6.35
CA LYS A 24 16.29 2.08 -5.49
C LYS A 24 16.34 0.61 -5.85
N THR A 25 16.51 -0.27 -4.86
CA THR A 25 16.64 -1.72 -5.08
C THR A 25 15.32 -2.41 -5.42
N SER A 26 14.20 -1.93 -4.88
CA SER A 26 12.87 -2.48 -5.15
C SER A 26 11.75 -1.48 -4.79
N ALA A 27 10.50 -1.83 -5.15
CA ALA A 27 9.31 -1.10 -4.72
C ALA A 27 8.93 -1.41 -3.25
N VAL A 28 9.26 -2.61 -2.78
CA VAL A 28 8.91 -3.12 -1.45
C VAL A 28 10.07 -4.00 -0.98
N ALA A 29 10.51 -3.80 0.26
CA ALA A 29 11.51 -4.66 0.89
C ALA A 29 10.85 -5.93 1.41
N GLY A 30 11.59 -7.04 1.35
CA GLY A 30 11.11 -8.30 1.88
C GLY A 30 11.88 -9.49 1.32
N LEU A 31 11.76 -10.60 2.04
CA LEU A 31 12.38 -11.85 1.63
C LEU A 31 11.58 -12.56 0.56
N ARG A 32 12.28 -13.40 -0.21
CA ARG A 32 11.67 -14.22 -1.24
C ARG A 32 10.71 -15.23 -0.61
N PRO A 33 9.41 -15.14 -0.90
CA PRO A 33 8.46 -16.09 -0.34
C PRO A 33 8.63 -17.46 -1.00
N GLN A 34 8.47 -18.53 -0.22
CA GLN A 34 8.51 -19.90 -0.76
C GLN A 34 7.14 -20.27 -1.34
N PRO A 35 7.04 -20.60 -2.64
CA PRO A 35 5.76 -20.97 -3.24
C PRO A 35 5.23 -22.28 -2.66
N VAL A 36 3.91 -22.36 -2.52
CA VAL A 36 3.19 -23.61 -2.22
C VAL A 36 2.91 -24.31 -3.55
N ALA A 37 3.15 -25.63 -3.62
CA ALA A 37 2.82 -26.39 -4.81
C ALA A 37 1.31 -26.30 -5.10
N PRO A 38 0.87 -26.21 -6.37
CA PRO A 38 -0.55 -26.12 -6.71
C PRO A 38 -1.40 -27.25 -6.10
N ALA A 39 -0.86 -28.48 -6.07
CA ALA A 39 -1.54 -29.65 -5.49
C ALA A 39 -1.79 -29.55 -3.97
N GLU A 40 -1.00 -28.75 -3.25
CA GLU A 40 -1.12 -28.54 -1.80
C GLU A 40 -1.96 -27.33 -1.43
N SER A 41 -2.27 -26.44 -2.39
CA SER A 41 -2.88 -25.15 -2.09
C SER A 41 -4.29 -25.30 -1.49
N ALA A 42 -5.08 -26.25 -1.97
CA ALA A 42 -6.43 -26.48 -1.49
C ALA A 42 -6.46 -27.01 -0.04
N SER A 43 -5.61 -28.00 0.27
CA SER A 43 -5.54 -28.56 1.63
C SER A 43 -4.94 -27.57 2.62
N LEU A 44 -3.93 -26.80 2.21
CA LEU A 44 -3.38 -25.72 3.03
C LEU A 44 -4.42 -24.64 3.32
N TRP A 45 -5.18 -24.20 2.30
CA TRP A 45 -6.27 -23.25 2.52
C TRP A 45 -7.31 -23.79 3.49
N ALA A 46 -7.77 -25.03 3.33
CA ALA A 46 -8.76 -25.63 4.22
C ALA A 46 -8.31 -25.62 5.68
N ARG A 47 -7.04 -25.94 5.94
CA ARG A 47 -6.44 -25.86 7.28
C ARG A 47 -6.43 -24.42 7.80
N LEU A 48 -5.92 -23.47 7.01
CA LEU A 48 -5.86 -22.06 7.42
C LEU A 48 -7.25 -21.46 7.66
N ALA A 49 -8.26 -21.90 6.92
CA ALA A 49 -9.63 -21.43 7.06
C ALA A 49 -10.31 -21.98 8.32
N ALA A 50 -9.88 -23.14 8.81
CA ALA A 50 -10.40 -23.82 10.01
C ALA A 50 -9.68 -23.43 11.31
N GLU A 51 -8.58 -22.69 11.24
CA GLU A 51 -7.84 -22.21 12.41
C GLU A 51 -8.12 -20.72 12.66
N PRO A 52 -8.39 -20.30 13.92
CA PRO A 52 -8.56 -18.89 14.23
C PRO A 52 -7.22 -18.14 14.04
N PRO A 53 -7.25 -16.88 13.59
CA PRO A 53 -6.03 -16.09 13.51
C PRO A 53 -5.49 -15.82 14.91
N GLY A 54 -4.16 -15.68 15.00
CA GLY A 54 -3.52 -15.22 16.23
C GLY A 54 -4.04 -13.85 16.72
N ALA A 55 -3.63 -13.47 17.93
CA ALA A 55 -3.91 -12.14 18.47
C ALA A 55 -3.28 -11.04 17.59
N GLY A 56 -3.95 -9.89 17.51
CA GLY A 56 -3.45 -8.72 16.78
C GLY A 56 -4.52 -8.06 15.91
N LYS A 57 -4.06 -7.10 15.10
CA LYS A 57 -4.87 -6.41 14.10
C LYS A 57 -5.23 -7.37 12.97
N ARG A 58 -6.34 -7.08 12.30
CA ARG A 58 -6.89 -7.92 11.22
C ARG A 58 -7.49 -7.03 10.16
N LEU A 59 -7.26 -7.37 8.91
CA LEU A 59 -7.63 -6.55 7.75
C LEU A 59 -8.43 -7.39 6.76
N VAL A 60 -9.25 -6.70 5.97
CA VAL A 60 -9.88 -7.26 4.78
C VAL A 60 -9.47 -6.42 3.58
N TYR A 61 -9.07 -7.10 2.51
CA TYR A 61 -8.90 -6.46 1.21
C TYR A 61 -9.95 -6.98 0.24
N VAL A 62 -10.70 -6.07 -0.37
CA VAL A 62 -11.67 -6.38 -1.42
C VAL A 62 -11.20 -5.75 -2.71
N HIS A 63 -10.96 -6.59 -3.73
CA HIS A 63 -10.52 -6.11 -5.04
C HIS A 63 -11.71 -5.92 -5.98
N ILE A 64 -11.80 -4.79 -6.68
CA ILE A 64 -12.76 -4.54 -7.76
C ILE A 64 -11.97 -4.46 -9.09
N PRO A 65 -12.02 -5.49 -9.96
CA PRO A 65 -11.04 -5.67 -11.04
C PRO A 65 -11.39 -4.92 -12.34
N PHE A 66 -12.18 -3.85 -12.27
CA PHE A 66 -12.76 -3.17 -13.43
C PHE A 66 -12.28 -1.73 -13.54
N CYS A 67 -11.95 -1.30 -14.77
CA CYS A 67 -11.74 0.11 -15.10
C CYS A 67 -12.37 0.43 -16.46
N LYS A 68 -13.09 1.54 -16.57
CA LYS A 68 -13.51 2.10 -17.87
C LYS A 68 -12.32 2.51 -18.75
N THR A 69 -11.26 3.04 -18.14
CA THR A 69 -10.06 3.52 -18.83
C THR A 69 -8.81 3.16 -18.04
N GLN A 70 -7.80 2.62 -18.74
CA GLN A 70 -6.50 2.29 -18.18
C GLN A 70 -5.61 3.55 -18.12
N CYS A 71 -5.12 3.90 -16.93
CA CYS A 71 -4.08 4.92 -16.77
C CYS A 71 -2.74 4.38 -17.33
N SER A 72 -1.94 5.23 -17.97
CA SER A 72 -0.74 4.77 -18.70
C SER A 72 0.30 4.08 -17.80
N TYR A 73 0.43 4.54 -16.55
CA TYR A 73 1.37 4.03 -15.55
C TYR A 73 0.83 2.85 -14.70
N CYS A 74 -0.45 2.50 -14.82
CA CYS A 74 -1.10 1.60 -13.86
C CYS A 74 -0.81 0.11 -14.17
N GLY A 75 -0.30 -0.61 -13.17
CA GLY A 75 -0.09 -2.06 -13.19
C GLY A 75 -1.28 -2.90 -12.71
N PHE A 76 -2.35 -2.27 -12.21
CA PHE A 76 -3.51 -2.94 -11.61
C PHE A 76 -4.69 -3.16 -12.58
N TYR A 77 -4.61 -2.66 -13.80
CA TYR A 77 -5.66 -2.84 -14.80
C TYR A 77 -5.84 -4.32 -15.16
N GLN A 78 -7.05 -4.86 -14.95
CA GLN A 78 -7.37 -6.25 -15.26
C GLN A 78 -8.48 -6.36 -16.32
N ASN A 79 -9.64 -5.73 -16.10
CA ASN A 79 -10.80 -5.87 -16.98
C ASN A 79 -11.39 -4.51 -17.38
N THR A 80 -11.87 -4.42 -18.63
CA THR A 80 -12.71 -3.30 -19.05
C THR A 80 -14.09 -3.42 -18.42
N THR A 81 -14.61 -2.30 -17.91
CA THR A 81 -15.94 -2.23 -17.31
C THR A 81 -17.04 -2.53 -18.33
N ARG A 82 -17.84 -3.57 -18.06
CA ARG A 82 -19.08 -3.91 -18.78
C ARG A 82 -20.15 -4.27 -17.76
N ALA A 83 -21.32 -3.65 -17.84
CA ALA A 83 -22.37 -3.77 -16.82
C ALA A 83 -22.71 -5.23 -16.46
N GLN A 84 -22.87 -6.09 -17.47
CA GLN A 84 -23.15 -7.53 -17.26
C GLN A 84 -22.02 -8.27 -16.50
N HIS A 85 -20.75 -7.92 -16.75
CA HIS A 85 -19.61 -8.53 -16.05
C HIS A 85 -19.51 -8.02 -14.62
N VAL A 86 -19.75 -6.72 -14.41
CA VAL A 86 -19.78 -6.12 -13.08
C VAL A 86 -20.89 -6.73 -12.23
N ALA A 87 -22.11 -6.84 -12.79
CA ALA A 87 -23.23 -7.46 -12.08
C ALA A 87 -22.98 -8.93 -11.74
N ALA A 88 -22.50 -9.72 -12.71
CA ALA A 88 -22.13 -11.11 -12.46
C ALA A 88 -21.05 -11.22 -11.37
N TYR A 89 -20.04 -10.35 -11.42
CA TYR A 89 -18.96 -10.31 -10.44
C TYR A 89 -19.44 -9.95 -9.03
N VAL A 90 -20.21 -8.87 -8.88
CA VAL A 90 -20.69 -8.43 -7.57
C VAL A 90 -21.53 -9.53 -6.91
N ALA A 91 -22.40 -10.20 -7.66
CA ALA A 91 -23.17 -11.34 -7.12
C ALA A 91 -22.28 -12.44 -6.53
N ARG A 92 -21.15 -12.77 -7.19
CA ARG A 92 -20.19 -13.78 -6.69
C ARG A 92 -19.33 -13.23 -5.55
N LEU A 93 -18.98 -11.95 -5.56
CA LEU A 93 -18.28 -11.33 -4.44
C LEU A 93 -19.13 -11.35 -3.17
N LEU A 94 -20.42 -11.02 -3.27
CA LEU A 94 -21.36 -11.08 -2.13
C LEU A 94 -21.51 -12.52 -1.61
N LEU A 95 -21.57 -13.52 -2.50
CA LEU A 95 -21.59 -14.94 -2.12
C LEU A 95 -20.27 -15.39 -1.46
N GLU A 96 -19.13 -14.89 -1.93
CA GLU A 96 -17.82 -15.15 -1.31
C GLU A 96 -17.75 -14.57 0.11
N LEU A 97 -18.25 -13.34 0.30
CA LEU A 97 -18.34 -12.70 1.62
C LEU A 97 -19.30 -13.45 2.55
N GLU A 98 -20.46 -13.88 2.06
CA GLU A 98 -21.41 -14.69 2.83
C GLU A 98 -20.76 -15.96 3.36
N ARG A 99 -19.95 -16.63 2.54
CA ARG A 99 -19.23 -17.87 2.91
C ARG A 99 -18.03 -17.64 3.82
N ALA A 100 -17.60 -16.40 4.02
CA ALA A 100 -16.62 -16.09 5.06
C ALA A 100 -17.18 -16.41 6.46
N ARG A 101 -18.52 -16.33 6.61
CA ARG A 101 -19.21 -16.73 7.83
C ARG A 101 -19.02 -18.22 8.07
N GLY A 102 -18.40 -18.56 9.21
CA GLY A 102 -18.08 -19.94 9.59
C GLY A 102 -16.66 -20.39 9.24
N LEU A 103 -15.86 -19.53 8.61
CA LEU A 103 -14.41 -19.74 8.55
C LEU A 103 -13.80 -19.19 9.84
N ALA A 104 -13.17 -20.04 10.65
CA ALA A 104 -12.47 -19.63 11.87
C ALA A 104 -11.47 -18.50 11.61
N ALA A 105 -10.84 -18.49 10.42
CA ALA A 105 -9.96 -17.41 9.96
C ALA A 105 -10.63 -16.01 9.96
N CYS A 106 -11.96 -15.95 9.86
CA CYS A 106 -12.75 -14.72 9.74
C CYS A 106 -13.65 -14.44 10.96
N GLU A 107 -13.58 -15.24 12.03
CA GLU A 107 -14.50 -15.10 13.18
C GLU A 107 -14.13 -13.97 14.15
N ALA A 108 -12.87 -13.51 14.12
CA ALA A 108 -12.40 -12.46 15.01
C ALA A 108 -12.57 -11.05 14.38
N PRO A 109 -12.85 -10.00 15.17
CA PRO A 109 -13.10 -8.66 14.64
C PRO A 109 -11.98 -8.10 13.73
N PHE A 110 -12.38 -7.58 12.57
CA PHE A 110 -11.58 -6.82 11.63
C PHE A 110 -11.49 -5.34 12.04
N HIS A 111 -10.33 -4.75 11.79
CA HIS A 111 -10.00 -3.37 12.17
C HIS A 111 -10.01 -2.41 10.99
N ALA A 112 -9.78 -2.93 9.79
CA ALA A 112 -9.97 -2.16 8.57
C ALA A 112 -10.37 -3.05 7.40
N ILE A 113 -11.19 -2.49 6.51
CA ILE A 113 -11.59 -3.05 5.22
C ILE A 113 -11.17 -2.05 4.16
N TYR A 114 -10.47 -2.50 3.13
CA TYR A 114 -10.09 -1.65 2.01
C TYR A 114 -10.67 -2.20 0.71
N VAL A 115 -11.52 -1.40 0.06
CA VAL A 115 -12.09 -1.69 -1.24
C VAL A 115 -11.31 -0.93 -2.29
N GLY A 116 -10.52 -1.65 -3.09
CA GLY A 116 -9.60 -1.05 -4.06
C GLY A 116 -9.43 -1.86 -5.34
N GLY A 117 -8.35 -1.61 -6.06
CA GLY A 117 -7.93 -2.43 -7.20
C GLY A 117 -7.97 -1.69 -8.54
N GLY A 118 -8.98 -1.97 -9.37
CA GLY A 118 -9.23 -1.25 -10.60
C GLY A 118 -9.88 0.10 -10.31
N THR A 119 -11.21 0.13 -10.25
CA THR A 119 -11.98 1.33 -9.96
C THR A 119 -13.29 0.93 -9.25
N PRO A 120 -13.35 0.94 -7.91
CA PRO A 120 -14.59 0.68 -7.17
C PRO A 120 -15.76 1.58 -7.58
N THR A 121 -15.48 2.81 -8.05
CA THR A 121 -16.49 3.75 -8.58
C THR A 121 -17.21 3.28 -9.85
N ASP A 122 -16.70 2.24 -10.52
CA ASP A 122 -17.39 1.61 -11.65
C ASP A 122 -18.54 0.68 -11.23
N LEU A 123 -18.66 0.37 -9.93
CA LEU A 123 -19.88 -0.21 -9.38
C LEU A 123 -21.05 0.79 -9.46
N THR A 124 -22.26 0.25 -9.61
CA THR A 124 -23.49 1.05 -9.44
C THR A 124 -23.72 1.41 -7.97
N GLU A 125 -24.54 2.41 -7.72
CA GLU A 125 -24.90 2.89 -6.39
C GLU A 125 -25.52 1.76 -5.55
N ALA A 126 -26.44 1.00 -6.14
CA ALA A 126 -27.04 -0.16 -5.49
C ALA A 126 -26.02 -1.24 -5.13
N GLN A 127 -25.03 -1.49 -6.00
CA GLN A 127 -23.97 -2.47 -5.74
C GLN A 127 -23.00 -2.01 -4.64
N ILE A 128 -22.74 -0.70 -4.53
CA ILE A 128 -21.94 -0.13 -3.44
C ILE A 128 -22.66 -0.32 -2.11
N ILE A 129 -23.96 -0.01 -2.05
CA ILE A 129 -24.80 -0.23 -0.86
C ILE A 129 -24.83 -1.71 -0.47
N GLN A 130 -25.10 -2.60 -1.42
CA GLN A 130 -25.10 -4.06 -1.19
C GLN A 130 -23.75 -4.56 -0.64
N LEU A 131 -22.64 -4.01 -1.11
CA LEU A 131 -21.30 -4.38 -0.65
C LEU A 131 -21.07 -3.95 0.81
N GLY A 132 -21.44 -2.72 1.15
CA GLY A 132 -21.39 -2.22 2.54
C GLY A 132 -22.27 -3.04 3.49
N GLU A 133 -23.52 -3.30 3.09
CA GLU A 133 -24.45 -4.16 3.84
C GLU A 133 -23.86 -5.55 4.07
N ALA A 134 -23.18 -6.13 3.07
CA ALA A 134 -22.53 -7.43 3.19
C ALA A 134 -21.37 -7.40 4.19
N PHE A 135 -20.58 -6.32 4.26
CA PHE A 135 -19.55 -6.19 5.29
C PHE A 135 -20.15 -6.21 6.68
N HIS A 136 -21.17 -5.38 6.93
CA HIS A 136 -21.86 -5.34 8.22
C HIS A 136 -22.56 -6.64 8.59
N ARG A 137 -23.04 -7.40 7.59
CA ARG A 137 -23.76 -8.66 7.82
C ARG A 137 -22.84 -9.86 8.03
N TYR A 138 -21.72 -9.94 7.31
CA TYR A 138 -20.91 -11.15 7.22
C TYR A 138 -19.53 -11.06 7.87
N LEU A 139 -19.02 -9.85 8.11
CA LEU A 139 -17.70 -9.65 8.71
C LEU A 139 -17.84 -9.10 10.13
N PRO A 140 -17.27 -9.76 11.15
CA PRO A 140 -17.18 -9.18 12.47
C PRO A 140 -16.22 -7.99 12.41
N MET A 141 -16.67 -6.80 12.79
CA MET A 141 -15.88 -5.57 12.77
C MET A 141 -15.76 -4.99 14.18
N CYS A 142 -14.62 -4.37 14.49
CA CYS A 142 -14.53 -3.55 15.70
C CYS A 142 -15.41 -2.30 15.56
N GLY A 143 -15.78 -1.69 16.70
CA GLY A 143 -16.70 -0.54 16.71
C GLY A 143 -16.18 0.68 15.94
N ASP A 144 -14.87 0.81 15.77
CA ASP A 144 -14.19 1.92 15.09
C ASP A 144 -13.49 1.49 13.79
N CYS A 145 -13.94 0.37 13.18
CA CYS A 145 -13.36 -0.19 11.96
C CYS A 145 -13.26 0.85 10.83
N GLU A 146 -12.08 0.97 10.23
CA GLU A 146 -11.86 1.83 9.06
C GLU A 146 -12.34 1.11 7.79
N ILE A 147 -13.33 1.64 7.09
CA ILE A 147 -13.85 1.08 5.83
C ILE A 147 -13.53 2.07 4.71
N THR A 148 -12.48 1.75 3.95
CA THR A 148 -11.98 2.59 2.87
C THR A 148 -12.62 2.25 1.53
N PHE A 149 -13.09 3.29 0.84
CA PHE A 149 -13.47 3.24 -0.58
C PHE A 149 -12.42 3.93 -1.44
N GLU A 150 -11.67 3.18 -2.24
CA GLU A 150 -10.78 3.75 -3.25
C GLU A 150 -11.59 4.21 -4.47
N SER A 151 -11.28 5.38 -5.01
CA SER A 151 -12.07 5.98 -6.09
C SER A 151 -11.23 6.79 -7.06
N ARG A 152 -11.80 6.97 -8.26
CA ARG A 152 -11.41 8.01 -9.21
C ARG A 152 -12.57 8.99 -9.39
N PHE A 153 -12.23 10.19 -9.83
CA PHE A 153 -13.17 11.27 -10.11
C PHE A 153 -14.18 10.95 -11.21
N SER A 154 -13.73 10.28 -12.29
CA SER A 154 -14.61 9.95 -13.41
C SER A 154 -15.71 8.98 -12.95
N GLY A 155 -16.97 9.42 -13.03
CA GLY A 155 -18.14 8.62 -12.63
C GLY A 155 -18.52 8.71 -11.16
N LEU A 156 -17.86 9.57 -10.38
CA LEU A 156 -18.22 9.91 -9.01
C LEU A 156 -19.25 11.05 -9.01
N SER A 157 -20.53 10.69 -9.16
CA SER A 157 -21.67 11.62 -9.07
C SER A 157 -22.09 11.84 -7.61
N ASP A 158 -22.88 12.89 -7.34
CA ASP A 158 -23.39 13.19 -6.00
C ASP A 158 -24.21 12.01 -5.42
N VAL A 159 -25.02 11.35 -6.24
CA VAL A 159 -25.78 10.15 -5.84
C VAL A 159 -24.85 9.00 -5.47
N LYS A 160 -23.72 8.87 -6.16
CA LYS A 160 -22.72 7.84 -5.85
C LYS A 160 -21.93 8.15 -4.59
N ILE A 161 -21.58 9.41 -4.37
CA ILE A 161 -20.97 9.87 -3.11
C ILE A 161 -21.90 9.53 -1.94
N GLN A 162 -23.18 9.83 -2.07
CA GLN A 162 -24.18 9.49 -1.07
C GLN A 162 -24.26 7.97 -0.84
N ALA A 163 -24.28 7.17 -1.91
CA ALA A 163 -24.29 5.70 -1.81
C ALA A 163 -23.04 5.14 -1.11
N VAL A 164 -21.86 5.73 -1.30
CA VAL A 164 -20.63 5.37 -0.57
C VAL A 164 -20.82 5.60 0.92
N PHE A 165 -21.34 6.77 1.33
CA PHE A 165 -21.55 7.02 2.75
C PHE A 165 -22.66 6.17 3.36
N ASP A 166 -23.74 5.92 2.61
CA ASP A 166 -24.86 5.09 3.09
C ASP A 166 -24.51 3.61 3.18
N ALA A 167 -23.50 3.17 2.42
CA ALA A 167 -22.88 1.85 2.55
C ALA A 167 -21.95 1.72 3.78
N GLY A 168 -21.75 2.79 4.56
CA GLY A 168 -20.93 2.76 5.78
C GLY A 168 -19.44 2.99 5.56
N PHE A 169 -19.01 3.38 4.36
CA PHE A 169 -17.62 3.80 4.13
C PHE A 169 -17.32 5.08 4.90
N ASN A 170 -16.29 5.05 5.74
CA ASN A 170 -15.89 6.16 6.60
C ASN A 170 -14.50 6.73 6.25
N ARG A 171 -13.89 6.23 5.17
CA ARG A 171 -12.68 6.77 4.55
C ARG A 171 -12.76 6.63 3.03
N VAL A 172 -12.37 7.67 2.30
CA VAL A 172 -12.37 7.70 0.82
C VAL A 172 -10.98 8.08 0.35
N SER A 173 -10.36 7.23 -0.47
CA SER A 173 -9.03 7.46 -1.06
C SER A 173 -9.19 7.77 -2.55
N LEU A 174 -8.83 8.97 -2.97
CA LEU A 174 -9.07 9.47 -4.33
C LEU A 174 -7.76 9.64 -5.09
N GLY A 175 -7.62 8.91 -6.20
CA GLY A 175 -6.48 9.09 -7.08
C GLY A 175 -6.51 10.45 -7.79
N VAL A 176 -5.86 11.48 -7.26
CA VAL A 176 -5.64 12.75 -7.95
C VAL A 176 -4.44 12.62 -8.87
N GLN A 177 -3.30 12.15 -8.37
CA GLN A 177 -2.02 11.99 -9.05
C GLN A 177 -1.33 13.33 -9.35
N THR A 178 -2.03 14.24 -10.02
CA THR A 178 -1.64 15.64 -10.21
C THR A 178 -2.90 16.45 -10.52
N PHE A 179 -2.92 17.72 -10.10
CA PHE A 179 -3.97 18.68 -10.43
C PHE A 179 -3.74 19.32 -11.81
N ASP A 180 -2.55 19.20 -12.40
CA ASP A 180 -2.27 19.74 -13.73
C ASP A 180 -3.04 18.99 -14.82
N THR A 181 -3.98 19.68 -15.46
CA THR A 181 -4.87 19.10 -16.48
C THR A 181 -4.10 18.54 -17.69
N THR A 182 -2.98 19.16 -18.06
CA THR A 182 -2.17 18.73 -19.20
C THR A 182 -1.44 17.43 -18.90
N LEU A 183 -0.77 17.35 -17.74
CA LEU A 183 -0.08 16.14 -17.27
C LEU A 183 -1.07 14.99 -17.09
N ARG A 184 -2.24 15.25 -16.50
CA ARG A 184 -3.33 14.25 -16.35
C ARG A 184 -3.71 13.63 -17.69
N ARG A 185 -3.99 14.44 -18.70
CA ARG A 185 -4.40 13.97 -20.04
C ARG A 185 -3.31 13.12 -20.67
N ARG A 186 -2.03 13.50 -20.53
CA ARG A 186 -0.88 12.69 -20.97
C ARG A 186 -0.81 11.33 -20.26
N MET A 187 -1.33 11.22 -19.04
CA MET A 187 -1.43 9.96 -18.28
C MET A 187 -2.72 9.17 -18.53
N SER A 188 -3.52 9.55 -19.53
CA SER A 188 -4.84 8.98 -19.83
C SER A 188 -5.87 9.19 -18.71
N ARG A 189 -5.74 10.29 -17.96
CA ARG A 189 -6.75 10.77 -17.00
C ARG A 189 -7.45 12.00 -17.60
N ILE A 190 -8.76 11.91 -17.81
CA ILE A 190 -9.50 12.87 -18.65
C ILE A 190 -10.06 14.07 -17.88
N ASP A 191 -10.36 13.90 -16.59
CA ASP A 191 -10.98 14.94 -15.76
C ASP A 191 -9.98 16.10 -15.56
N ASP A 192 -10.43 17.34 -15.70
CA ASP A 192 -9.61 18.54 -15.51
C ASP A 192 -9.58 19.01 -14.06
N GLN A 193 -8.68 19.95 -13.76
CA GLN A 193 -8.48 20.50 -12.42
C GLN A 193 -9.78 21.02 -11.79
N ALA A 194 -10.56 21.79 -12.54
CA ALA A 194 -11.79 22.40 -12.02
C ALA A 194 -12.78 21.34 -11.55
N TYR A 195 -12.93 20.24 -12.30
CA TYR A 195 -13.76 19.11 -11.90
C TYR A 195 -13.23 18.41 -10.64
N LEU A 196 -11.90 18.24 -10.50
CA LEU A 196 -11.34 17.64 -9.28
C LEU A 196 -11.64 18.49 -8.05
N LEU A 197 -11.41 19.81 -8.15
CA LEU A 197 -11.59 20.73 -7.03
C LEU A 197 -13.06 20.77 -6.59
N ASP A 198 -14.01 20.88 -7.52
CA ASP A 198 -15.45 20.84 -7.19
C ASP A 198 -15.82 19.53 -6.48
N ARG A 199 -15.32 18.38 -6.96
CA ARG A 199 -15.63 17.08 -6.34
C ARG A 199 -15.01 16.92 -4.97
N LEU A 200 -13.76 17.34 -4.78
CA LEU A 200 -13.09 17.30 -3.48
C LEU A 200 -13.80 18.20 -2.46
N GLN A 201 -14.20 19.40 -2.89
CA GLN A 201 -14.95 20.33 -2.05
C GLN A 201 -16.27 19.71 -1.58
N ARG A 202 -17.07 19.13 -2.48
CA ARG A 202 -18.34 18.46 -2.14
C ARG A 202 -18.16 17.29 -1.17
N LEU A 203 -17.11 16.49 -1.37
CA LEU A 203 -16.81 15.35 -0.50
C LEU A 203 -16.42 15.80 0.91
N ALA A 204 -15.59 16.84 1.01
CA ALA A 204 -15.20 17.42 2.29
C ALA A 204 -16.38 18.07 3.01
N GLU A 205 -17.23 18.82 2.30
CA GLU A 205 -18.43 19.46 2.84
C GLU A 205 -19.45 18.48 3.39
N ALA A 206 -19.49 17.24 2.90
CA ALA A 206 -20.37 16.22 3.44
C ALA A 206 -20.02 15.84 4.87
N ASP A 207 -18.74 15.94 5.27
CA ASP A 207 -18.23 15.65 6.62
C ASP A 207 -18.59 14.25 7.16
N ARG A 208 -18.76 13.25 6.28
CA ARG A 208 -19.17 11.88 6.63
C ARG A 208 -18.05 10.84 6.65
N ALA A 209 -16.88 11.18 6.11
CA ALA A 209 -15.73 10.27 5.98
C ALA A 209 -14.42 11.06 6.03
N ALA A 210 -13.31 10.37 6.28
CA ALA A 210 -11.98 10.91 6.01
C ALA A 210 -11.76 10.99 4.50
N ILE A 211 -11.47 12.17 3.95
CA ILE A 211 -11.19 12.36 2.53
C ILE A 211 -9.69 12.49 2.32
N VAL A 212 -9.12 11.51 1.62
CA VAL A 212 -7.69 11.42 1.30
C VAL A 212 -7.48 11.45 -0.20
N ILE A 213 -6.41 12.10 -0.65
CA ILE A 213 -5.99 12.05 -2.06
C ILE A 213 -4.63 11.39 -2.23
N ASP A 214 -4.45 10.67 -3.34
CA ASP A 214 -3.14 10.19 -3.76
C ASP A 214 -2.53 11.20 -4.75
N LEU A 215 -1.28 11.60 -4.53
CA LEU A 215 -0.49 12.40 -5.46
C LEU A 215 0.76 11.62 -5.90
N LEU A 216 1.15 11.82 -7.16
CA LEU A 216 2.34 11.21 -7.76
C LEU A 216 3.37 12.29 -8.11
N TYR A 217 4.58 12.11 -7.60
CA TYR A 217 5.74 12.90 -8.04
C TYR A 217 6.69 12.07 -8.91
N GLY A 218 7.41 12.77 -9.77
CA GLY A 218 8.32 12.20 -10.76
C GLY A 218 7.64 11.66 -12.01
N LEU A 219 6.44 12.15 -12.34
CA LEU A 219 5.76 11.86 -13.61
C LEU A 219 6.60 12.37 -14.81
N PRO A 220 6.49 11.76 -16.01
CA PRO A 220 7.04 12.35 -17.22
C PRO A 220 6.55 13.78 -17.43
N TRP A 221 7.45 14.67 -17.85
CA TRP A 221 7.22 16.12 -18.04
C TRP A 221 6.91 16.95 -16.78
N GLN A 222 6.75 16.35 -15.61
CA GLN A 222 6.46 17.08 -14.37
C GLN A 222 7.72 17.79 -13.87
N THR A 223 7.63 19.09 -13.63
CA THR A 223 8.73 19.87 -13.02
C THR A 223 8.57 19.95 -11.50
N LEU A 224 9.60 20.48 -10.82
CA LEU A 224 9.52 20.73 -9.38
C LEU A 224 8.46 21.79 -9.05
N GLU A 225 8.28 22.78 -9.91
CA GLU A 225 7.27 23.84 -9.77
C GLU A 225 5.84 23.28 -9.92
N ASP A 226 5.63 22.34 -10.84
CA ASP A 226 4.34 21.64 -10.96
C ASP A 226 4.02 20.85 -9.69
N TRP A 227 5.02 20.17 -9.13
CA TRP A 227 4.88 19.45 -7.88
C TRP A 227 4.55 20.38 -6.71
N GLN A 228 5.24 21.51 -6.58
CA GLN A 228 4.95 22.52 -5.55
C GLN A 228 3.53 23.12 -5.70
N ARG A 229 3.04 23.28 -6.94
CA ARG A 229 1.67 23.72 -7.20
C ARG A 229 0.64 22.68 -6.76
N ASP A 230 0.88 21.40 -7.02
CA ASP A 230 0.02 20.31 -6.56
C ASP A 230 -0.06 20.26 -5.03
N LEU A 231 1.09 20.40 -4.34
CA LEU A 231 1.13 20.43 -2.87
C LEU A 231 0.44 21.67 -2.28
N SER A 232 0.62 22.84 -2.90
CA SER A 232 -0.07 24.06 -2.49
C SER A 232 -1.58 23.93 -2.66
N THR A 233 -2.03 23.24 -3.72
CA THR A 233 -3.45 22.94 -3.95
C THR A 233 -4.00 21.98 -2.89
N LEU A 234 -3.25 20.93 -2.53
CA LEU A 234 -3.59 20.03 -1.43
C LEU A 234 -3.82 20.82 -0.12
N LEU A 235 -2.89 21.71 0.25
CA LEU A 235 -2.99 22.50 1.49
C LEU A 235 -4.14 23.52 1.48
N ALA A 236 -4.59 23.94 0.30
CA ALA A 236 -5.72 24.87 0.16
C ALA A 236 -7.09 24.18 0.25
N LEU A 237 -7.14 22.85 0.19
CA LEU A 237 -8.38 22.09 0.24
C LEU A 237 -8.67 21.57 1.65
N PRO A 238 -9.94 21.47 2.07
CA PRO A 238 -10.32 20.93 3.38
C PRO A 238 -10.28 19.39 3.39
N LEU A 239 -9.13 18.80 3.07
CA LEU A 239 -8.92 17.34 3.05
C LEU A 239 -8.43 16.84 4.40
N ASP A 240 -8.70 15.57 4.70
CA ASP A 240 -8.24 14.92 5.93
C ASP A 240 -6.83 14.36 5.81
N GLY A 241 -6.37 14.07 4.60
CA GLY A 241 -5.01 13.60 4.37
C GLY A 241 -4.59 13.47 2.91
N ALA A 242 -3.35 13.05 2.71
CA ALA A 242 -2.82 12.73 1.39
C ALA A 242 -1.71 11.70 1.43
N ASP A 243 -1.62 10.90 0.37
CA ASP A 243 -0.47 10.08 0.06
C ASP A 243 0.42 10.77 -0.98
N LEU A 244 1.72 10.86 -0.72
CA LEU A 244 2.73 11.34 -1.67
C LEU A 244 3.57 10.16 -2.14
N TYR A 245 3.27 9.65 -3.34
CA TYR A 245 3.96 8.51 -3.93
C TYR A 245 4.95 8.95 -5.01
N GLN A 246 6.12 8.33 -5.03
CA GLN A 246 6.99 8.39 -6.22
C GLN A 246 6.44 7.50 -7.33
N LEU A 247 6.50 7.99 -8.57
CA LEU A 247 6.24 7.14 -9.73
C LEU A 247 7.35 6.08 -9.89
N LEU A 248 6.95 4.81 -9.84
CA LEU A 248 7.78 3.68 -10.25
C LEU A 248 7.43 3.27 -11.68
N LEU A 249 8.42 3.28 -12.57
CA LEU A 249 8.21 2.87 -13.95
C LEU A 249 8.15 1.35 -14.06
N LEU A 250 6.97 0.82 -14.35
CA LEU A 250 6.76 -0.61 -14.52
C LEU A 250 6.86 -0.99 -16.01
N PRO A 251 7.81 -1.87 -16.42
CA PRO A 251 8.07 -2.16 -17.85
C PRO A 251 6.85 -2.68 -18.62
N HIS A 252 5.96 -3.41 -17.95
CA HIS A 252 4.79 -4.03 -18.57
C HIS A 252 3.62 -3.05 -18.82
N THR A 253 3.67 -1.85 -18.25
CA THR A 253 2.61 -0.83 -18.39
C THR A 253 2.67 -0.12 -19.75
N ARG A 254 1.62 0.61 -20.13
CA ARG A 254 1.60 1.40 -21.38
C ARG A 254 2.71 2.45 -21.38
N MET A 255 2.94 3.10 -20.25
CA MET A 255 4.03 4.05 -20.05
C MET A 255 5.40 3.36 -20.18
N GLY A 256 5.60 2.23 -19.49
CA GLY A 256 6.85 1.46 -19.59
C GLY A 256 7.24 1.11 -21.03
N LYS A 257 6.26 0.62 -21.80
CA LYS A 257 6.44 0.33 -23.22
C LYS A 257 6.70 1.58 -24.07
N ALA A 258 5.99 2.68 -23.82
CA ALA A 258 6.15 3.92 -24.56
C ALA A 258 7.51 4.59 -24.31
N VAL A 259 7.98 4.60 -23.06
CA VAL A 259 9.32 5.10 -22.69
C VAL A 259 10.40 4.26 -23.35
N ALA A 260 10.30 2.93 -23.27
CA ALA A 260 11.27 2.03 -23.89
C ALA A 260 11.34 2.19 -25.42
N ALA A 261 10.21 2.55 -26.06
CA ALA A 261 10.14 2.83 -27.49
C ALA A 261 10.51 4.28 -27.87
N GLY A 262 10.89 5.14 -26.92
CA GLY A 262 11.18 6.55 -27.17
C GLY A 262 9.96 7.41 -27.52
N GLY A 263 8.74 6.90 -27.34
CA GLY A 263 7.48 7.59 -27.66
C GLY A 263 7.07 8.64 -26.61
N MET A 264 7.73 8.66 -25.45
CA MET A 264 7.58 9.67 -24.40
C MET A 264 8.87 9.75 -23.55
N PRO A 265 9.15 10.86 -22.85
CA PRO A 265 10.33 10.94 -22.00
C PRO A 265 10.19 10.02 -20.79
N SER A 266 11.33 9.61 -20.25
CA SER A 266 11.39 8.89 -18.99
C SER A 266 10.78 9.73 -17.85
N PRO A 267 10.21 9.07 -16.83
CA PRO A 267 9.96 9.68 -15.53
C PRO A 267 11.20 10.37 -14.96
N ALA A 268 10.99 11.26 -13.99
CA ALA A 268 12.09 11.88 -13.26
C ALA A 268 13.10 10.84 -12.73
N ASP A 269 14.38 11.18 -12.81
CA ASP A 269 15.43 10.37 -12.24
C ASP A 269 15.39 10.40 -10.69
N THR A 270 16.27 9.62 -10.08
CA THR A 270 16.33 9.50 -8.61
C THR A 270 16.66 10.83 -7.93
N ALA A 271 17.52 11.65 -8.51
CA ALA A 271 17.95 12.91 -7.92
C ALA A 271 16.79 13.93 -7.90
N LEU A 272 16.07 14.09 -9.02
CA LEU A 272 14.90 14.96 -9.10
C LEU A 272 13.76 14.44 -8.21
N LYS A 273 13.54 13.12 -8.15
CA LYS A 273 12.57 12.53 -7.20
C LYS A 273 12.93 12.80 -5.75
N ALA A 274 14.21 12.79 -5.40
CA ALA A 274 14.66 13.11 -4.05
C ALA A 274 14.41 14.60 -3.70
N GLN A 275 14.62 15.51 -4.67
CA GLN A 275 14.27 16.92 -4.51
C GLN A 275 12.76 17.15 -4.36
N MET A 276 11.93 16.46 -5.17
CA MET A 276 10.47 16.49 -5.04
C MET A 276 10.00 15.93 -3.70
N PHE A 277 10.59 14.82 -3.25
CA PHE A 277 10.32 14.24 -1.94
C PHE A 277 10.63 15.24 -0.82
N ARG A 278 11.81 15.87 -0.85
CA ARG A 278 12.18 16.93 0.10
C ARG A 278 11.17 18.07 0.11
N ALA A 279 10.82 18.60 -1.06
CA ALA A 279 9.85 19.69 -1.17
C ALA A 279 8.48 19.32 -0.56
N GLY A 280 8.02 18.08 -0.78
CA GLY A 280 6.78 17.57 -0.17
C GLY A 280 6.86 17.48 1.35
N VAL A 281 7.94 16.87 1.87
CA VAL A 281 8.15 16.71 3.31
C VAL A 281 8.25 18.06 4.02
N GLU A 282 9.11 18.95 3.52
CA GLU A 282 9.37 20.25 4.15
C GLU A 282 8.10 21.12 4.14
N LEU A 283 7.38 21.19 3.02
CA LEU A 283 6.19 22.02 2.92
C LEU A 283 5.08 21.51 3.85
N LEU A 284 4.81 20.20 3.88
CA LEU A 284 3.77 19.64 4.75
C LEU A 284 4.13 19.79 6.24
N GLN A 285 5.40 19.62 6.62
CA GLN A 285 5.86 19.85 8.00
C GLN A 285 5.78 21.33 8.41
N GLN A 286 6.15 22.25 7.52
CA GLN A 286 6.03 23.70 7.77
C GLN A 286 4.58 24.14 7.97
N ASN A 287 3.63 23.39 7.40
CA ASN A 287 2.19 23.61 7.57
C ASN A 287 1.56 22.71 8.65
N HIS A 288 2.38 22.10 9.51
CA HIS A 288 1.94 21.29 10.66
C HIS A 288 1.05 20.08 10.30
N VAL A 289 1.17 19.57 9.07
CA VAL A 289 0.49 18.33 8.67
C VAL A 289 1.18 17.14 9.33
N SER A 290 0.40 16.27 9.94
CA SER A 290 0.93 15.12 10.68
C SER A 290 1.42 14.05 9.73
N ARG A 291 2.63 13.53 9.97
CA ARG A 291 3.16 12.44 9.17
C ARG A 291 2.79 11.10 9.80
N LEU A 292 1.88 10.36 9.17
CA LEU A 292 1.42 9.05 9.65
C LEU A 292 2.30 7.91 9.13
N SER A 293 2.87 8.08 7.94
CA SER A 293 3.93 7.22 7.41
C SER A 293 4.89 8.01 6.52
N VAL A 294 5.95 7.38 6.03
CA VAL A 294 6.89 8.03 5.11
C VAL A 294 6.19 8.57 3.85
N SER A 295 5.12 7.92 3.37
CA SER A 295 4.33 8.41 2.23
C SER A 295 3.00 9.07 2.61
N HIS A 296 2.49 8.88 3.82
CA HIS A 296 1.12 9.24 4.17
C HIS A 296 1.05 10.36 5.22
N TRP A 297 0.17 11.32 4.98
CA TRP A 297 0.01 12.54 5.77
C TRP A 297 -1.44 12.75 6.20
N GLY A 298 -1.65 13.08 7.47
CA GLY A 298 -2.93 13.46 8.04
C GLY A 298 -3.00 14.97 8.28
N CYS A 299 -3.92 15.64 7.60
CA CYS A 299 -4.23 17.05 7.78
C CYS A 299 -5.17 17.28 8.97
N THR A 300 -5.96 16.26 9.33
CA THR A 300 -6.88 16.29 10.48
C THR A 300 -6.70 15.05 11.35
N THR A 301 -7.33 15.04 12.53
CA THR A 301 -7.35 13.88 13.43
C THR A 301 -8.25 12.74 12.94
N ARG A 302 -9.03 12.96 11.87
CA ARG A 302 -9.93 11.95 11.29
C ARG A 302 -9.16 10.92 10.48
N GLU A 303 -8.09 11.33 9.79
CA GLU A 303 -7.25 10.42 9.03
C GLU A 303 -6.35 9.60 9.96
N ARG A 304 -6.52 8.27 9.93
CA ARG A 304 -5.79 7.32 10.79
C ARG A 304 -4.95 6.33 10.00
N ASN A 305 -5.25 6.14 8.72
CA ASN A 305 -4.54 5.24 7.80
C ASN A 305 -4.36 3.80 8.31
N ILE A 306 -5.36 3.26 9.03
CA ILE A 306 -5.24 1.98 9.75
C ILE A 306 -4.89 0.85 8.80
N TYR A 307 -5.58 0.77 7.65
CA TYR A 307 -5.35 -0.32 6.70
C TYR A 307 -3.91 -0.33 6.18
N ASN A 308 -3.42 0.80 5.66
CA ASN A 308 -2.10 0.85 5.01
C ASN A 308 -0.97 0.67 6.02
N HIS A 309 -1.11 1.20 7.25
CA HIS A 309 -0.16 0.99 8.34
C HIS A 309 0.05 -0.51 8.62
N TYR A 310 -1.05 -1.25 8.81
CA TYR A 310 -0.97 -2.66 9.17
C TYR A 310 -0.76 -3.60 7.98
N ALA A 311 -1.18 -3.23 6.76
CA ALA A 311 -1.02 -4.09 5.57
C ALA A 311 0.46 -4.37 5.24
N LYS A 312 1.34 -3.41 5.53
CA LYS A 312 2.80 -3.54 5.33
C LYS A 312 3.49 -4.37 6.43
N ALA A 313 2.87 -4.49 7.60
CA ALA A 313 3.42 -5.17 8.78
C ALA A 313 3.19 -6.70 8.83
N GLY A 314 2.76 -7.31 7.72
CA GLY A 314 2.50 -8.75 7.68
C GLY A 314 1.28 -9.21 8.51
N THR A 315 0.36 -8.28 8.77
CA THR A 315 -0.89 -8.48 9.49
C THR A 315 -1.78 -9.54 8.82
N HIS A 316 -2.59 -10.23 9.62
CA HIS A 316 -3.60 -11.14 9.08
C HIS A 316 -4.59 -10.36 8.21
N MET A 317 -4.58 -10.63 6.91
CA MET A 317 -5.36 -9.94 5.90
C MET A 317 -6.07 -10.95 4.99
N VAL A 318 -7.39 -10.97 5.05
CA VAL A 318 -8.21 -11.88 4.26
C VAL A 318 -8.59 -11.21 2.93
N PRO A 319 -8.22 -11.79 1.78
CA PRO A 319 -8.56 -11.22 0.48
C PRO A 319 -9.92 -11.71 0.00
N PHE A 320 -10.69 -10.84 -0.65
CA PHE A 320 -11.92 -11.17 -1.38
C PHE A 320 -11.93 -10.51 -2.75
N GLY A 321 -12.51 -11.17 -3.73
CA GLY A 321 -12.59 -10.63 -5.08
C GLY A 321 -11.48 -11.07 -6.05
N CYS A 322 -11.79 -10.97 -7.33
CA CYS A 322 -10.91 -11.38 -8.43
C CYS A 322 -9.63 -10.55 -8.41
N GLY A 323 -8.48 -11.23 -8.32
CA GLY A 323 -7.17 -10.58 -8.25
C GLY A 323 -6.81 -9.99 -6.90
N ALA A 324 -7.58 -10.26 -5.84
CA ALA A 324 -7.21 -9.86 -4.49
C ALA A 324 -6.00 -10.65 -3.96
N GLY A 325 -5.11 -9.95 -3.29
CA GLY A 325 -3.97 -10.53 -2.56
C GLY A 325 -4.13 -10.30 -1.06
N GLY A 326 -3.67 -11.25 -0.26
CA GLY A 326 -3.81 -11.23 1.19
C GLY A 326 -2.68 -11.97 1.89
N ARG A 327 -2.72 -11.92 3.23
CA ARG A 327 -1.82 -12.67 4.09
C ARG A 327 -2.61 -13.35 5.19
N VAL A 328 -2.94 -14.62 5.01
CA VAL A 328 -3.77 -15.37 5.96
C VAL A 328 -2.83 -16.18 6.87
N GLN A 329 -2.77 -15.77 8.14
CA GLN A 329 -1.88 -16.38 9.15
C GLN A 329 -0.41 -16.48 8.69
N GLY A 330 0.12 -15.38 8.15
CA GLY A 330 1.48 -15.30 7.61
C GLY A 330 1.64 -15.83 6.18
N HIS A 331 0.74 -16.69 5.70
CA HIS A 331 0.81 -17.24 4.34
C HIS A 331 0.33 -16.22 3.32
N GLY A 332 1.10 -16.00 2.25
CA GLY A 332 0.62 -15.20 1.13
C GLY A 332 -0.48 -15.95 0.40
N VAL A 333 -1.57 -15.26 0.07
CA VAL A 333 -2.71 -15.81 -0.67
C VAL A 333 -3.03 -14.88 -1.82
N MET A 334 -3.11 -15.41 -3.03
CA MET A 334 -3.54 -14.68 -4.22
C MET A 334 -4.78 -15.35 -4.81
N LEU A 335 -5.82 -14.57 -5.09
CA LEU A 335 -7.01 -15.04 -5.78
C LEU A 335 -6.84 -14.95 -7.30
N HIS A 336 -7.62 -15.74 -8.04
CA HIS A 336 -7.61 -15.75 -9.50
C HIS A 336 -7.74 -14.33 -10.06
N ARG A 337 -6.81 -13.93 -10.94
CA ARG A 337 -6.83 -12.65 -11.66
C ARG A 337 -7.70 -12.68 -12.91
N ALA A 338 -7.99 -13.86 -13.42
CA ALA A 338 -8.87 -14.05 -14.58
C ALA A 338 -10.32 -14.15 -14.10
N LEU A 339 -11.16 -13.20 -14.53
CA LEU A 339 -12.55 -13.12 -14.10
C LEU A 339 -13.31 -14.45 -14.29
N PRO A 340 -13.24 -15.16 -15.45
CA PRO A 340 -13.97 -16.43 -15.61
C PRO A 340 -13.56 -17.51 -14.60
N ALA A 341 -12.26 -17.63 -14.31
CA ALA A 341 -11.75 -18.61 -13.35
C ALA A 341 -12.19 -18.28 -11.92
N TYR A 342 -12.17 -16.99 -11.55
CA TYR A 342 -12.70 -16.53 -10.27
C TYR A 342 -14.19 -16.88 -10.11
N LEU A 343 -15.01 -16.53 -11.11
CA LEU A 343 -16.45 -16.79 -11.06
C LEU A 343 -16.76 -18.29 -10.95
N ALA A 344 -16.08 -19.12 -11.75
CA ALA A 344 -16.27 -20.57 -11.74
C ALA A 344 -15.92 -21.20 -10.39
N ALA A 345 -14.83 -20.78 -9.76
CA ALA A 345 -14.44 -21.28 -8.44
C ALA A 345 -15.46 -20.90 -7.35
N VAL A 346 -15.96 -19.66 -7.36
CA VAL A 346 -17.02 -19.24 -6.45
C VAL A 346 -18.31 -20.02 -6.70
N ASP A 347 -18.73 -20.21 -7.95
CA ASP A 347 -19.93 -20.99 -8.27
C ASP A 347 -19.80 -22.45 -7.80
N ALA A 348 -18.58 -23.02 -7.82
CA ALA A 348 -18.28 -24.36 -7.34
C ALA A 348 -18.16 -24.50 -5.80
N GLY A 349 -18.40 -23.43 -5.02
CA GLY A 349 -18.28 -23.51 -3.56
C GLY A 349 -16.85 -23.36 -3.02
N GLN A 350 -15.88 -23.01 -3.88
CA GLN A 350 -14.46 -23.01 -3.55
C GLN A 350 -13.93 -21.60 -3.33
N LYS A 351 -12.93 -21.44 -2.45
CA LYS A 351 -12.16 -20.20 -2.39
C LYS A 351 -11.33 -20.09 -3.68
N PRO A 352 -11.37 -18.97 -4.42
CA PRO A 352 -10.75 -18.83 -5.74
C PRO A 352 -9.23 -18.59 -5.64
N VAL A 353 -8.51 -19.39 -4.86
CA VAL A 353 -7.06 -19.29 -4.67
C VAL A 353 -6.32 -19.78 -5.92
N VAL A 354 -5.44 -18.94 -6.47
CA VAL A 354 -4.58 -19.31 -7.63
C VAL A 354 -3.13 -19.53 -7.23
N ALA A 355 -2.66 -18.90 -6.17
CA ALA A 355 -1.30 -19.07 -5.67
C ALA A 355 -1.23 -18.83 -4.17
N MET A 356 -0.36 -19.58 -3.50
CA MET A 356 -0.04 -19.38 -2.08
C MET A 356 1.47 -19.40 -1.86
N THR A 357 1.90 -18.74 -0.80
CA THR A 357 3.29 -18.80 -0.33
C THR A 357 3.36 -19.07 1.17
N ARG A 358 4.40 -19.79 1.58
CA ARG A 358 4.69 -20.02 2.99
C ARG A 358 5.34 -18.79 3.60
N PRO A 359 5.02 -18.45 4.86
CA PRO A 359 5.72 -17.39 5.56
C PRO A 359 7.20 -17.78 5.74
N HIS A 360 8.09 -16.80 5.62
CA HIS A 360 9.43 -16.94 6.16
C HIS A 360 9.35 -17.17 7.69
N PRO A 361 10.21 -17.99 8.32
CA PRO A 361 10.20 -18.18 9.78
C PRO A 361 10.23 -16.86 10.57
N ALA A 362 10.98 -15.87 10.07
CA ALA A 362 11.08 -14.53 10.64
C ALA A 362 10.03 -13.51 10.14
N TYR A 363 8.93 -13.93 9.48
CA TYR A 363 7.96 -12.97 8.90
C TYR A 363 7.36 -11.99 9.92
N ARG A 364 7.22 -12.41 11.18
CA ARG A 364 6.71 -11.55 12.27
C ARG A 364 7.72 -10.46 12.61
N VAL A 365 9.00 -10.83 12.72
CA VAL A 365 10.12 -9.89 12.89
C VAL A 365 10.10 -8.85 11.76
N HIS A 366 10.03 -9.33 10.51
CA HIS A 366 10.02 -8.46 9.33
C HIS A 366 8.80 -7.53 9.32
N GLY A 367 7.66 -7.99 9.83
CA GLY A 367 6.47 -7.17 10.01
C GLY A 367 6.69 -5.99 10.94
N VAL A 368 7.30 -6.21 12.11
CA VAL A 368 7.62 -5.15 13.08
C VAL A 368 8.66 -4.17 12.51
N ILE A 369 9.68 -4.69 11.82
CA ILE A 369 10.70 -3.86 11.17
C ILE A 369 10.06 -2.99 10.07
N ALA A 370 9.21 -3.59 9.22
CA ALA A 370 8.51 -2.88 8.15
C ALA A 370 7.61 -1.77 8.71
N GLU A 371 6.89 -2.02 9.81
CA GLU A 371 6.08 -1.04 10.52
C GLU A 371 6.92 0.16 10.97
N GLY A 372 8.09 -0.09 11.57
CA GLY A 372 8.99 0.98 12.00
C GLY A 372 9.57 1.80 10.84
N PHE A 373 10.01 1.15 9.77
CA PHE A 373 10.47 1.86 8.57
C PHE A 373 9.37 2.74 7.97
N ASP A 374 8.15 2.21 7.83
CA ASP A 374 7.02 2.98 7.31
C ASP A 374 6.65 4.15 8.24
N SER A 375 6.80 3.99 9.55
CA SER A 375 6.59 5.06 10.55
C SER A 375 7.74 6.10 10.58
N GLY A 376 8.85 5.84 9.90
CA GLY A 376 10.03 6.71 9.88
C GLY A 376 10.98 6.54 11.06
N TYR A 377 10.78 5.55 11.94
CA TYR A 377 11.68 5.25 13.06
C TYR A 377 11.56 3.81 13.56
N LEU A 378 12.66 3.28 14.10
CA LEU A 378 12.70 1.98 14.77
C LEU A 378 12.79 2.18 16.28
N ASN A 379 11.82 1.66 17.03
CA ASN A 379 11.90 1.54 18.49
C ASN A 379 12.57 0.20 18.84
N LEU A 380 13.84 0.25 19.25
CA LEU A 380 14.65 -0.96 19.44
C LEU A 380 14.10 -1.85 20.56
N HIS A 381 13.58 -1.25 21.64
CA HIS A 381 12.96 -2.00 22.73
C HIS A 381 11.63 -2.67 22.33
N ASP A 382 10.79 -1.98 21.55
CA ASP A 382 9.54 -2.58 21.05
C ASP A 382 9.84 -3.74 20.09
N ILE A 383 10.81 -3.54 19.19
CA ILE A 383 11.26 -4.58 18.26
C ILE A 383 11.79 -5.78 19.06
N GLN A 384 12.67 -5.59 20.02
CA GLN A 384 13.17 -6.68 20.87
C GLN A 384 12.04 -7.41 21.59
N ARG A 385 11.10 -6.69 22.19
CA ARG A 385 9.95 -7.27 22.89
C ARG A 385 9.04 -8.10 21.98
N ARG A 386 8.74 -7.61 20.76
CA ARG A 386 7.79 -8.24 19.83
C ARG A 386 8.42 -9.32 18.96
N SER A 387 9.72 -9.24 18.73
CA SER A 387 10.43 -10.08 17.75
C SER A 387 11.48 -11.00 18.38
N GLY A 388 11.95 -10.69 19.59
CA GLY A 388 13.08 -11.36 20.25
C GLY A 388 14.46 -10.87 19.78
N ILE A 389 14.55 -10.10 18.70
CA ILE A 389 15.82 -9.63 18.12
C ILE A 389 16.27 -8.34 18.80
N ASP A 390 17.51 -8.33 19.31
CA ASP A 390 18.13 -7.13 19.85
C ASP A 390 18.88 -6.40 18.72
N LEU A 391 18.17 -5.57 17.95
CA LEU A 391 18.77 -4.84 16.84
C LEU A 391 19.98 -3.97 17.24
N ALA A 392 20.07 -3.52 18.50
CA ALA A 392 21.22 -2.75 18.96
C ALA A 392 22.49 -3.62 19.00
N ALA A 393 22.36 -4.86 19.49
CA ALA A 393 23.43 -5.83 19.51
C ALA A 393 23.65 -6.47 18.13
N ASP A 394 22.56 -6.79 17.43
CA ASP A 394 22.57 -7.61 16.22
C ASP A 394 22.94 -6.85 14.97
N ALA A 395 22.55 -5.57 14.87
CA ALA A 395 22.81 -4.71 13.73
C ALA A 395 23.61 -3.45 14.08
N GLY A 396 24.23 -3.40 15.27
CA GLY A 396 24.98 -2.23 15.77
C GLY A 396 25.96 -1.61 14.76
N PRO A 397 26.82 -2.40 14.09
CA PRO A 397 27.73 -1.90 13.06
C PRO A 397 27.01 -1.26 11.86
N LEU A 398 25.91 -1.85 11.39
CA LEU A 398 25.10 -1.32 10.29
C LEU A 398 24.40 -0.01 10.70
N LEU A 399 23.81 0.02 11.90
CA LEU A 399 23.17 1.22 12.45
C LEU A 399 24.17 2.38 12.59
N ALA A 400 25.40 2.10 13.04
CA ALA A 400 26.48 3.09 13.12
C ALA A 400 26.94 3.56 11.73
N ALA A 401 26.96 2.66 10.74
CA ALA A 401 27.26 3.03 9.35
C ALA A 401 26.19 3.97 8.78
N TRP A 402 24.91 3.66 8.99
CA TRP A 402 23.81 4.54 8.55
C TRP A 402 23.84 5.92 9.21
N GLU A 403 24.15 5.98 10.51
CA GLU A 403 24.25 7.26 11.23
C GLU A 403 25.40 8.12 10.66
N ARG A 404 26.59 7.53 10.50
CA ARG A 404 27.72 8.19 9.85
C ARG A 404 27.41 8.64 8.42
N ASN A 405 26.61 7.86 7.68
CA ASN A 405 26.20 8.17 6.32
C ASN A 405 25.02 9.15 6.26
N GLY A 406 24.54 9.68 7.39
CA GLY A 406 23.46 10.68 7.42
C GLY A 406 22.07 10.12 7.07
N LEU A 407 21.89 8.80 7.15
CA LEU A 407 20.63 8.11 6.82
C LEU A 407 19.72 7.96 8.05
N VAL A 408 20.31 7.87 9.25
CA VAL A 408 19.56 7.79 10.51
C VAL A 408 20.18 8.67 11.58
N SER A 409 19.43 8.94 12.64
CA SER A 409 19.91 9.50 13.90
C SER A 409 19.55 8.56 15.04
N ARG A 410 20.46 8.35 16.00
CA ARG A 410 20.25 7.41 17.11
C ARG A 410 20.11 8.17 18.42
N HIS A 411 19.05 7.89 19.16
CA HIS A 411 18.82 8.51 20.47
C HIS A 411 17.97 7.61 21.37
N ALA A 412 18.40 7.38 22.62
CA ALA A 412 17.61 6.76 23.68
C ALA A 412 16.79 5.51 23.28
N GLY A 413 17.41 4.54 22.60
CA GLY A 413 16.73 3.31 22.17
C GLY A 413 15.92 3.44 20.88
N PHE A 414 16.02 4.57 20.18
CA PHE A 414 15.40 4.80 18.87
C PHE A 414 16.45 5.00 17.77
N VAL A 415 16.09 4.54 16.57
CA VAL A 415 16.76 4.87 15.31
C VAL A 415 15.76 5.61 14.44
N THR A 416 15.92 6.92 14.30
CA THR A 416 14.99 7.76 13.52
C THR A 416 15.57 8.00 12.13
N LEU A 417 14.79 7.75 11.09
CA LEU A 417 15.21 7.98 9.71
C LEU A 417 15.32 9.50 9.46
N THR A 418 16.47 9.95 8.94
CA THR A 418 16.60 11.32 8.44
C THR A 418 15.75 11.51 7.18
N LEU A 419 15.66 12.73 6.64
CA LEU A 419 15.00 12.95 5.34
C LEU A 419 15.57 12.02 4.24
N ALA A 420 16.89 11.84 4.22
CA ALA A 420 17.56 10.91 3.32
C ALA A 420 17.16 9.46 3.63
N GLY A 421 17.17 9.05 4.91
CA GLY A 421 16.78 7.71 5.30
C GLY A 421 15.34 7.35 4.93
N GLN A 422 14.42 8.30 5.05
CA GLN A 422 13.01 8.11 4.66
C GLN A 422 12.87 7.97 3.15
N PHE A 423 13.57 8.81 2.37
CA PHE A 423 13.60 8.65 0.91
C PHE A 423 14.12 7.25 0.57
N TRP A 424 15.20 6.80 1.20
CA TRP A 424 15.85 5.50 0.99
C TRP A 424 15.28 4.35 1.84
N GLN A 425 14.08 4.49 2.44
CA GLN A 425 13.62 3.54 3.46
C GLN A 425 13.61 2.09 3.00
N VAL A 426 13.27 1.85 1.73
CA VAL A 426 13.17 0.49 1.17
C VAL A 426 14.57 -0.13 1.05
N ASN A 427 15.56 0.66 0.63
CA ASN A 427 16.96 0.21 0.60
C ASN A 427 17.47 -0.11 2.00
N LEU A 428 17.19 0.75 2.99
CA LEU A 428 17.59 0.51 4.38
C LEU A 428 16.91 -0.72 4.97
N GLN A 429 15.61 -0.85 4.75
CA GLN A 429 14.84 -2.01 5.21
C GLN A 429 15.40 -3.29 4.59
N GLN A 430 15.60 -3.34 3.27
CA GLN A 430 16.18 -4.52 2.61
C GLN A 430 17.59 -4.80 3.12
N GLY A 431 18.43 -3.76 3.24
CA GLY A 431 19.79 -3.90 3.74
C GLY A 431 19.87 -4.45 5.17
N LEU A 432 18.92 -4.09 6.05
CA LEU A 432 18.83 -4.69 7.38
C LEU A 432 18.40 -6.15 7.34
N LEU A 433 17.43 -6.50 6.48
CA LEU A 433 17.01 -7.90 6.34
C LEU A 433 18.17 -8.77 5.85
N ASP A 434 18.87 -8.33 4.80
CA ASP A 434 20.02 -9.04 4.25
C ASP A 434 21.13 -9.19 5.29
N TYR A 435 21.44 -8.12 6.03
CA TYR A 435 22.47 -8.14 7.09
C TYR A 435 22.15 -9.14 8.22
N LEU A 436 20.88 -9.24 8.63
CA LEU A 436 20.45 -10.18 9.67
C LEU A 436 20.48 -11.63 9.19
N GLU A 437 20.14 -11.89 7.92
CA GLU A 437 20.24 -13.23 7.33
C GLU A 437 21.71 -13.71 7.26
N GLU A 438 22.60 -12.87 6.76
CA GLU A 438 24.04 -13.17 6.64
C GLU A 438 24.67 -13.51 8.00
N LYS A 439 24.31 -12.75 9.05
CA LYS A 439 24.79 -13.01 10.41
C LYS A 439 24.32 -14.36 10.94
N THR A 440 23.04 -14.70 10.73
CA THR A 440 22.46 -15.97 11.20
C THR A 440 23.15 -17.17 10.53
N HIS A 441 23.50 -17.05 9.24
CA HIS A 441 24.22 -18.10 8.51
C HIS A 441 25.67 -18.28 8.98
N HIS A 442 26.38 -17.20 9.30
CA HIS A 442 27.75 -17.30 9.83
C HIS A 442 27.81 -17.92 11.23
N GLU A 443 26.81 -17.67 12.07
CA GLU A 443 26.71 -18.30 13.40
C GLU A 443 26.38 -19.81 13.31
N SER A 444 25.63 -20.25 12.28
CA SER A 444 25.36 -21.68 12.06
C SER A 444 26.55 -22.45 11.47
N ASP A 445 27.36 -21.81 10.63
CA ASP A 445 28.50 -22.47 9.96
C ASP A 445 29.80 -22.43 10.79
N GLY A 446 29.93 -21.50 11.75
CA GLY A 446 31.08 -21.39 12.66
C GLY A 446 31.04 -22.31 13.88
N GLY A 447 30.02 -23.19 13.98
CA GLY A 447 29.81 -24.11 15.09
C GLY A 447 30.31 -25.55 14.85
N HIS A 448 31.31 -25.75 13.98
CA HIS A 448 31.96 -27.05 13.74
C HIS A 448 33.44 -27.03 14.10
#